data_AF-A0A1M7Z2W9-F1
#
_entry.id   AF-A0A1M7Z2W9-F1
#
_cell.length_a   1.000
_cell.length_b   1.000
_cell.length_c   1.000
_cell.angle_alpha   90.00
_cell.angle_beta   90.00
_cell.angle_gamma   90.00
#
_symmetry.space_group_name_H-M   'P 1'
#
loop_
_entity.id
_entity.type
_entity.pdbx_description
1 polymer ?
#
loop_
_entity_poly.entity_id
_entity_poly.type
_entity_poly.pdbx_seq_one_letter_code
_entity_poly.pdbx_strand_id
1 'polypeptide(L)'
;MSTIIQLHPILALKVFIGKNKEIEPQIRNVIKGRLDKKVSPFSKIDNKSTLDWCKSNGKDSYHLLASIITPYQSKEKLIEWTPLAIELLNICPEPVKVLDEYLTSFSPNGWSGSRAKILESRLPLFQPLIDSTNEDISKLGVAKKAQWEVYIASEYKREGERDSESNERFEW
;
A
#
# COMPACT_ATOMS: atom_id res chain seq x y z
N MET A 1 16.54 5.46 12.77
CA MET A 1 15.08 5.71 12.76
C MET A 1 14.25 4.63 13.45
N SER A 2 14.70 3.37 13.56
CA SER A 2 13.93 2.28 14.20
C SER A 2 13.60 2.51 15.68
N THR A 3 14.53 3.07 16.46
CA THR A 3 14.44 3.11 17.94
C THR A 3 13.29 3.98 18.48
N ILE A 4 13.04 5.15 17.88
CA ILE A 4 11.95 6.05 18.33
C ILE A 4 10.57 5.46 18.00
N ILE A 5 10.43 4.81 16.84
CA ILE A 5 9.14 4.22 16.43
C ILE A 5 8.79 3.02 17.32
N GLN A 6 9.80 2.23 17.70
CA GLN A 6 9.62 1.09 18.58
C GLN A 6 9.33 1.49 20.03
N LEU A 7 10.02 2.51 20.55
CA LEU A 7 9.86 2.94 21.95
C LEU A 7 8.70 3.92 22.15
N HIS A 8 8.41 4.75 21.15
CA HIS A 8 7.42 5.83 21.24
C HIS A 8 6.61 6.01 19.94
N PRO A 9 5.81 5.02 19.54
CA PRO A 9 5.11 5.00 18.24
C PRO A 9 4.20 6.22 18.03
N ILE A 10 3.46 6.65 19.06
CA ILE A 10 2.56 7.81 18.95
C ILE A 10 3.34 9.12 18.81
N LEU A 11 4.48 9.27 19.50
CA LEU A 11 5.35 10.43 19.31
C LEU A 11 5.94 10.43 17.90
N ALA A 12 6.32 9.26 17.37
CA ALA A 12 6.76 9.15 15.99
C ALA A 12 5.67 9.57 15.01
N LEU A 13 4.41 9.13 15.19
CA LEU A 13 3.30 9.57 14.34
C LEU A 13 3.11 11.10 14.40
N LYS A 14 3.18 11.72 15.58
CA LYS A 14 3.11 13.19 15.71
C LYS A 14 4.26 13.90 14.99
N VAL A 15 5.48 13.36 15.09
CA VAL A 15 6.68 13.95 14.48
C VAL A 15 6.63 13.83 12.97
N PHE A 16 6.27 12.66 12.43
CA PHE A 16 6.33 12.39 10.99
C PHE A 16 5.06 12.81 10.24
N ILE A 17 3.88 12.66 10.86
CA ILE A 17 2.59 12.80 10.18
C ILE A 17 1.53 13.57 11.01
N GLY A 18 1.95 14.38 11.97
CA GLY A 18 1.07 15.22 12.79
C GLY A 18 0.34 16.32 12.00
N LYS A 19 -0.65 16.97 12.64
CA LYS A 19 -1.46 18.05 12.03
C LYS A 19 -0.59 19.09 11.29
N ASN A 20 -1.10 19.55 10.14
CA ASN A 20 -0.51 20.58 9.29
C ASN A 20 0.86 20.24 8.67
N LYS A 21 1.20 18.94 8.57
CA LYS A 21 2.40 18.50 7.84
C LYS A 21 2.02 17.88 6.51
N GLU A 22 2.51 18.47 5.43
CA GLU A 22 2.67 17.73 4.18
C GLU A 22 3.85 16.78 4.33
N ILE A 23 3.64 15.49 4.06
CA ILE A 23 4.74 14.53 4.02
C ILE A 23 5.36 14.65 2.64
N GLU A 24 6.54 15.24 2.57
CA GLU A 24 7.29 15.30 1.33
C GLU A 24 7.51 13.88 0.76
N PRO A 25 7.39 13.66 -0.56
CA PRO A 25 7.54 12.35 -1.17
C PRO A 25 8.84 11.64 -0.80
N GLN A 26 9.92 12.40 -0.61
CA GLN A 26 11.22 11.91 -0.16
C GLN A 26 11.20 11.30 1.25
N ILE A 27 10.47 11.92 2.20
CA ILE A 27 10.29 11.39 3.55
C ILE A 27 9.44 10.12 3.51
N ARG A 28 8.37 10.13 2.71
CA ARG A 28 7.49 8.96 2.50
C ARG A 28 8.29 7.76 2.00
N ASN A 29 9.14 7.95 0.99
CA ASN A 29 9.99 6.90 0.41
C ASN A 29 11.05 6.39 1.40
N VAL A 30 11.55 7.25 2.28
CA VAL A 30 12.46 6.85 3.36
C VAL A 30 11.75 5.99 4.42
N ILE A 31 10.50 6.32 4.77
CA ILE A 31 9.71 5.57 5.75
C ILE A 31 9.26 4.20 5.20
N LYS A 32 8.78 4.16 3.95
CA LYS A 32 8.38 2.92 3.25
C LYS A 32 9.58 2.02 2.90
N GLY A 33 10.80 2.55 2.98
CA GLY A 33 12.03 1.86 2.60
C GLY A 33 12.29 1.94 1.09
N ARG A 34 13.51 2.35 0.70
CA ARG A 34 13.94 2.45 -0.71
C ARG A 34 14.07 1.10 -1.44
N LEU A 35 13.79 -0.01 -0.77
CA LEU A 35 13.96 -1.36 -1.30
C LEU A 35 12.81 -2.23 -0.82
N ASP A 36 12.29 -2.98 -1.76
CA ASP A 36 11.15 -3.90 -1.87
C ASP A 36 10.99 -4.95 -0.73
N LYS A 37 11.81 -4.85 0.32
CA LYS A 37 11.94 -5.86 1.39
C LYS A 37 11.82 -5.32 2.82
N LYS A 38 11.55 -4.03 3.06
CA LYS A 38 11.36 -3.53 4.44
C LYS A 38 9.93 -3.08 4.70
N VAL A 39 9.19 -3.94 5.38
CA VAL A 39 7.94 -3.62 6.06
C VAL A 39 8.12 -2.30 6.83
N SER A 40 7.18 -1.36 6.65
CA SER A 40 7.22 -0.09 7.35
C SER A 40 7.42 -0.30 8.85
N PRO A 41 8.27 0.49 9.52
CA PRO A 41 8.43 0.41 10.97
C PRO A 41 7.11 0.70 11.71
N PHE A 42 6.15 1.35 11.05
CA PHE A 42 4.82 1.61 11.58
C PHE A 42 3.86 0.41 11.47
N SER A 43 4.18 -0.61 10.67
CA SER A 43 3.33 -1.82 10.52
C SER A 43 3.36 -2.73 11.75
N LYS A 44 4.18 -2.45 12.77
CA LYS A 44 4.28 -3.22 14.04
C LYS A 44 3.68 -2.51 15.25
N ILE A 45 3.04 -1.37 15.06
CA ILE A 45 2.47 -0.58 16.15
C ILE A 45 1.14 -1.22 16.57
N ASP A 46 0.81 -1.12 17.85
CA ASP A 46 -0.51 -1.46 18.37
C ASP A 46 -1.62 -0.75 17.57
N ASN A 47 -2.54 -1.55 17.00
CA ASN A 47 -3.62 -1.05 16.15
C ASN A 47 -4.51 -0.06 16.90
N LYS A 48 -4.91 -0.42 18.12
CA LYS A 48 -5.86 0.36 18.92
C LYS A 48 -5.34 1.77 19.17
N SER A 49 -4.12 1.87 19.70
CA SER A 49 -3.47 3.16 19.99
C SER A 49 -3.28 4.00 18.73
N THR A 50 -2.98 3.38 17.60
CA THR A 50 -2.81 4.05 16.31
C THR A 50 -4.13 4.64 15.80
N LEU A 51 -5.21 3.85 15.86
CA LEU A 51 -6.53 4.29 15.39
C LEU A 51 -7.14 5.34 16.32
N ASP A 52 -6.93 5.25 17.63
CA ASP A 52 -7.37 6.26 18.59
C ASP A 52 -6.62 7.60 18.40
N TRP A 53 -5.34 7.53 18.00
CA TRP A 53 -4.61 8.71 17.58
C TRP A 53 -5.21 9.34 16.31
N CYS A 54 -5.56 8.53 15.30
CA CYS A 54 -6.21 9.04 14.08
C CYS A 54 -7.53 9.78 14.39
N LYS A 55 -8.38 9.17 15.21
CA LYS A 55 -9.65 9.79 15.66
C LYS A 55 -9.41 11.15 16.32
N SER A 56 -8.38 11.25 17.16
CA SER A 56 -8.03 12.48 17.88
C SER A 56 -7.36 13.54 17.00
N ASN A 57 -6.65 13.12 15.94
CA ASN A 57 -5.84 13.99 15.09
C ASN A 57 -6.62 14.54 13.88
N GLY A 58 -7.78 13.95 13.55
CA GLY A 58 -8.71 14.42 12.50
C GLY A 58 -8.64 13.61 11.22
N LYS A 59 -9.56 13.89 10.28
CA LYS A 59 -9.77 13.08 9.06
C LYS A 59 -8.53 12.85 8.20
N ASP A 60 -7.63 13.82 8.12
CA ASP A 60 -6.44 13.72 7.25
C ASP A 60 -5.42 12.71 7.78
N SER A 61 -5.46 12.41 9.08
CA SER A 61 -4.53 11.47 9.72
C SER A 61 -4.65 10.04 9.20
N TYR A 62 -5.84 9.64 8.75
CA TYR A 62 -6.10 8.31 8.19
C TYR A 62 -5.36 8.13 6.86
N HIS A 63 -5.49 9.10 5.96
CA HIS A 63 -4.80 9.12 4.68
C HIS A 63 -3.28 9.21 4.85
N LEU A 64 -2.81 10.06 5.77
CA LEU A 64 -1.37 10.17 6.06
C LEU A 64 -0.78 8.87 6.62
N LEU A 65 -1.50 8.21 7.54
CA LEU A 65 -1.08 6.90 8.06
C LEU A 65 -1.04 5.85 6.94
N ALA A 66 -2.07 5.81 6.09
CA ALA A 66 -2.13 4.90 4.95
C ALA A 66 -0.92 5.06 4.01
N SER A 67 -0.45 6.30 3.84
CA SER A 67 0.68 6.64 2.99
C SER A 67 2.04 6.16 3.50
N ILE A 68 2.16 5.78 4.77
CA ILE A 68 3.44 5.40 5.41
C ILE A 68 3.50 3.95 5.88
N ILE A 69 2.37 3.24 5.97
CA ILE A 69 2.36 1.83 6.34
C ILE A 69 2.55 0.92 5.13
N THR A 70 3.01 -0.30 5.38
CA THR A 70 2.84 -1.42 4.43
C THR A 70 1.54 -2.11 4.78
N PRO A 71 0.52 -2.10 3.91
CA PRO A 71 -0.83 -2.49 4.30
C PRO A 71 -1.07 -4.00 4.20
N TYR A 72 -0.15 -4.74 3.59
CA TYR A 72 -0.23 -6.20 3.45
C TYR A 72 1.02 -6.88 4.02
N GLN A 73 0.90 -8.18 4.27
CA GLN A 73 1.98 -9.05 4.71
C GLN A 73 1.96 -10.36 3.93
N SER A 74 3.11 -11.05 3.90
CA SER A 74 3.21 -12.39 3.33
C SER A 74 3.11 -13.41 4.46
N LYS A 75 2.12 -14.31 4.37
CA LYS A 75 1.90 -15.42 5.29
C LYS A 75 1.78 -16.72 4.50
N GLU A 76 2.67 -17.68 4.75
CA GLU A 76 2.63 -19.00 4.12
C GLU A 76 2.56 -18.96 2.57
N LYS A 77 3.29 -18.01 1.96
CA LYS A 77 3.31 -17.73 0.50
C LYS A 77 2.05 -17.07 -0.06
N LEU A 78 1.05 -16.80 0.78
CA LEU A 78 -0.09 -15.96 0.43
C LEU A 78 0.15 -14.53 0.89
N ILE A 79 -0.47 -13.59 0.19
CA ILE A 79 -0.48 -12.18 0.58
C ILE A 79 -1.84 -11.83 1.17
N GLU A 80 -1.83 -11.19 2.33
CA GLU A 80 -3.03 -10.81 3.06
C GLU A 80 -2.92 -9.39 3.59
N TRP A 81 -4.05 -8.73 3.84
CA TRP A 81 -4.05 -7.44 4.51
C TRP A 81 -3.56 -7.58 5.95
N THR A 82 -2.86 -6.57 6.43
CA THR A 82 -2.59 -6.41 7.85
C THR A 82 -3.90 -6.05 8.57
N PRO A 83 -4.08 -6.47 9.84
CA PRO A 83 -5.26 -6.09 10.63
C PRO A 83 -5.45 -4.57 10.73
N LEU A 84 -4.35 -3.81 10.88
CA LEU A 84 -4.37 -2.35 10.88
C LEU A 84 -4.96 -1.77 9.59
N ALA A 85 -4.62 -2.36 8.43
CA ALA A 85 -5.09 -1.83 7.15
C ALA A 85 -6.60 -2.01 6.94
N ILE A 86 -7.13 -3.18 7.32
CA ILE A 86 -8.57 -3.44 7.28
C ILE A 86 -9.32 -2.54 8.26
N GLU A 87 -8.85 -2.46 9.50
CA GLU A 87 -9.48 -1.60 10.51
C GLU A 87 -9.47 -0.13 10.07
N LEU A 88 -8.36 0.37 9.51
CA LEU A 88 -8.25 1.75 9.02
C LEU A 88 -9.27 2.03 7.91
N LEU A 89 -9.41 1.12 6.93
CA LEU A 89 -10.42 1.26 5.86
C LEU A 89 -11.85 1.30 6.42
N ASN A 90 -12.15 0.45 7.41
CA ASN A 90 -13.49 0.35 8.00
C ASN A 90 -13.89 1.59 8.80
N ILE A 91 -12.94 2.25 9.48
CA ILE A 91 -13.26 3.37 10.38
C ILE A 91 -12.98 4.75 9.77
N CYS A 92 -12.26 4.84 8.67
CA CYS A 92 -11.90 6.12 8.09
C CYS A 92 -13.12 6.81 7.43
N PRO A 93 -13.17 8.15 7.44
CA PRO A 93 -14.26 8.88 6.81
C PRO A 93 -14.17 8.89 5.27
N GLU A 94 -13.02 8.57 4.69
CA GLU A 94 -12.77 8.61 3.24
C GLU A 94 -12.02 7.34 2.77
N PRO A 95 -12.70 6.16 2.70
CA PRO A 95 -12.07 4.88 2.39
C PRO A 95 -11.41 4.83 1.01
N VAL A 96 -11.95 5.58 0.05
CA VAL A 96 -11.35 5.71 -1.29
C VAL A 96 -9.92 6.24 -1.22
N LYS A 97 -9.69 7.32 -0.46
CA LYS A 97 -8.37 7.94 -0.32
C LYS A 97 -7.37 7.05 0.41
N VAL A 98 -7.84 6.26 1.37
CA VAL A 98 -7.00 5.30 2.10
C VAL A 98 -6.61 4.14 1.19
N LEU A 99 -7.56 3.58 0.44
CA LEU A 99 -7.28 2.49 -0.48
C LEU A 99 -6.34 2.91 -1.61
N ASP A 100 -6.51 4.12 -2.15
CA ASP A 100 -5.60 4.66 -3.17
C ASP A 100 -4.15 4.72 -2.67
N GLU A 101 -3.94 5.15 -1.42
CA GLU A 101 -2.61 5.12 -0.80
C GLU A 101 -2.08 3.69 -0.63
N TYR A 102 -2.93 2.72 -0.32
CA TYR A 102 -2.51 1.32 -0.25
C TYR A 102 -2.06 0.79 -1.61
N LEU A 103 -2.78 1.12 -2.69
CA LEU A 103 -2.42 0.66 -4.03
C LEU A 103 -1.08 1.21 -4.51
N THR A 104 -0.63 2.37 -3.99
CA THR A 104 0.75 2.85 -4.24
C THR A 104 1.81 1.85 -3.77
N SER A 105 1.51 1.06 -2.73
CA SER A 105 2.44 0.06 -2.19
C SER A 105 2.45 -1.25 -2.97
N PHE A 106 1.50 -1.47 -3.88
CA PHE A 106 1.43 -2.70 -4.68
C PHE A 106 2.43 -2.67 -5.84
N SER A 107 2.81 -1.47 -6.29
CA SER A 107 3.83 -1.29 -7.32
C SER A 107 5.24 -1.35 -6.69
N PRO A 108 6.12 -2.23 -7.17
CA PRO A 108 7.50 -2.28 -6.69
C PRO A 108 8.29 -1.03 -7.12
N ASN A 109 9.16 -0.52 -6.25
CA ASN A 109 10.09 0.57 -6.55
C ASN A 109 11.32 0.09 -7.34
N GLY A 110 11.69 -1.18 -7.18
CA GLY A 110 12.64 -1.90 -8.02
C GLY A 110 12.18 -3.36 -8.15
N TRP A 111 12.43 -3.98 -9.30
CA TRP A 111 12.06 -5.37 -9.51
C TRP A 111 13.02 -6.05 -10.49
N SER A 112 13.04 -7.38 -10.42
CA SER A 112 13.68 -8.26 -11.38
C SER A 112 12.63 -9.17 -12.00
N GLY A 113 12.74 -9.46 -13.30
CA GLY A 113 11.74 -10.25 -14.02
C GLY A 113 10.50 -9.44 -14.40
N SER A 114 9.36 -10.11 -14.53
CA SER A 114 8.10 -9.49 -14.94
C SER A 114 7.46 -8.69 -13.82
N ARG A 115 7.36 -7.38 -14.02
CA ARG A 115 6.57 -6.45 -13.21
C ARG A 115 5.09 -6.84 -13.25
N ALA A 116 4.58 -7.22 -14.42
CA ALA A 116 3.18 -7.61 -14.58
C ALA A 116 2.82 -8.79 -13.66
N LYS A 117 3.67 -9.82 -13.58
CA LYS A 117 3.52 -10.95 -12.64
C LYS A 117 3.56 -10.52 -11.17
N ILE A 118 4.40 -9.55 -10.82
CA ILE A 118 4.45 -9.01 -9.45
C ILE A 118 3.13 -8.30 -9.12
N LEU A 119 2.60 -7.46 -10.02
CA LEU A 119 1.33 -6.76 -9.83
C LEU A 119 0.14 -7.73 -9.77
N GLU A 120 0.14 -8.77 -10.61
CA GLU A 120 -0.86 -9.84 -10.64
C GLU A 120 -0.90 -10.62 -9.32
N SER A 121 0.27 -10.87 -8.70
CA SER A 121 0.34 -11.53 -7.40
C SER A 121 -0.38 -10.77 -6.27
N ARG A 122 -0.76 -9.51 -6.49
CA ARG A 122 -1.52 -8.68 -5.52
C ARG A 122 -3.04 -8.78 -5.71
N LEU A 123 -3.54 -9.37 -6.79
CA LEU A 123 -4.98 -9.53 -7.04
C LEU A 123 -5.76 -10.19 -5.88
N PRO A 124 -5.22 -11.19 -5.16
CA PRO A 124 -5.92 -11.79 -4.03
C PRO A 124 -6.31 -10.80 -2.92
N LEU A 125 -5.58 -9.67 -2.79
CA LEU A 125 -5.91 -8.63 -1.80
C LEU A 125 -7.25 -7.92 -2.08
N PHE A 126 -7.79 -7.97 -3.29
CA PHE A 126 -9.09 -7.34 -3.55
C PHE A 126 -10.27 -8.17 -3.03
N GLN A 127 -10.12 -9.49 -2.93
CA GLN A 127 -11.22 -10.38 -2.58
C GLN A 127 -11.80 -10.10 -1.18
N PRO A 128 -11.00 -9.91 -0.12
CA PRO A 128 -11.52 -9.52 1.19
C PRO A 128 -12.26 -8.17 1.21
N LEU A 129 -11.94 -7.25 0.30
CA LEU A 129 -12.65 -5.98 0.19
C LEU A 129 -14.01 -6.19 -0.47
N ILE A 130 -14.05 -7.00 -1.53
CA ILE A 130 -15.27 -7.36 -2.26
C ILE A 130 -16.25 -8.12 -1.34
N ASP A 131 -15.74 -9.03 -0.52
CA ASP A 131 -16.53 -9.83 0.42
C ASP A 131 -16.88 -9.08 1.71
N SER A 132 -16.53 -7.79 1.82
CA SER A 132 -16.84 -6.97 2.99
C SER A 132 -18.34 -6.81 3.18
N THR A 133 -18.78 -6.86 4.44
CA THR A 133 -20.17 -6.57 4.81
C THR A 133 -20.52 -5.09 4.68
N ASN A 134 -19.52 -4.20 4.59
CA ASN A 134 -19.71 -2.80 4.29
C ASN A 134 -19.85 -2.63 2.77
N GLU A 135 -21.06 -2.29 2.32
CA GLU A 135 -21.38 -2.13 0.89
C GLU A 135 -20.47 -1.11 0.18
N ASP A 136 -20.08 -0.02 0.84
CA ASP A 136 -19.23 1.00 0.22
C ASP A 136 -17.82 0.45 -0.03
N ILE A 137 -17.30 -0.34 0.90
CA ILE A 137 -16.00 -1.02 0.75
C ILE A 137 -16.08 -2.11 -0.31
N SER A 138 -17.19 -2.87 -0.35
CA SER A 138 -17.41 -3.90 -1.37
C SER A 138 -17.45 -3.30 -2.78
N LYS A 139 -18.27 -2.27 -3.00
CA LYS A 139 -18.35 -1.53 -4.27
C LYS A 139 -17.00 -0.94 -4.68
N LEU A 140 -16.28 -0.36 -3.71
CA LEU A 140 -14.94 0.18 -3.93
C LEU A 140 -13.94 -0.93 -4.32
N GLY A 141 -13.98 -2.08 -3.64
CA GLY A 141 -13.13 -3.23 -3.93
C GLY A 141 -13.32 -3.75 -5.36
N VAL A 142 -14.57 -3.89 -5.81
CA VAL A 142 -14.90 -4.27 -7.19
C VAL A 142 -14.34 -3.25 -8.19
N ALA A 143 -14.60 -1.97 -7.98
CA ALA A 143 -14.15 -0.91 -8.88
C ALA A 143 -12.63 -0.85 -8.99
N LYS A 144 -11.91 -0.94 -7.87
CA LYS A 144 -10.44 -0.89 -7.84
C LYS A 144 -9.80 -2.15 -8.40
N LYS A 145 -10.40 -3.34 -8.19
CA LYS A 145 -9.93 -4.57 -8.82
C LYS A 145 -9.96 -4.46 -10.34
N ALA A 146 -11.07 -3.99 -10.92
CA ALA A 146 -11.18 -3.81 -12.36
C ALA A 146 -10.13 -2.83 -12.91
N GLN A 147 -9.90 -1.70 -12.23
CA GLN A 147 -8.83 -0.76 -12.60
C GLN A 147 -7.44 -1.42 -12.54
N TRP A 148 -7.20 -2.25 -11.53
CA TRP A 148 -5.93 -2.95 -11.35
C TRP A 148 -5.67 -4.00 -12.43
N GLU A 149 -6.69 -4.76 -12.83
CA GLU A 149 -6.60 -5.75 -13.92
C GLU A 149 -6.26 -5.10 -15.26
N VAL A 150 -6.88 -3.94 -15.57
CA VAL A 150 -6.53 -3.14 -16.76
C VAL A 150 -5.07 -2.69 -16.71
N TYR A 151 -4.60 -2.25 -15.54
CA TYR A 151 -3.20 -1.84 -15.37
C TYR A 151 -2.24 -3.02 -15.58
N ILE A 152 -2.52 -4.19 -15.00
CA ILE A 152 -1.72 -5.42 -15.19
C ILE A 152 -1.64 -5.80 -16.67
N ALA A 153 -2.77 -5.80 -17.39
CA ALA A 153 -2.80 -6.13 -18.82
C ALA A 153 -1.93 -5.16 -19.64
N SER A 154 -1.94 -3.87 -19.29
CA SER A 154 -1.08 -2.88 -19.95
C SER A 154 0.41 -3.12 -19.71
N GLU A 155 0.79 -3.60 -18.52
CA GLU A 155 2.18 -3.93 -18.21
C GLU A 155 2.65 -5.19 -18.93
N TYR A 156 1.80 -6.23 -19.04
CA TYR A 156 2.11 -7.41 -19.86
C TYR A 156 2.37 -7.05 -21.32
N LYS A 157 1.56 -6.14 -21.89
CA LYS A 157 1.76 -5.65 -23.26
C LYS A 157 3.11 -4.95 -23.41
N ARG A 158 3.45 -4.05 -22.48
CA ARG A 158 4.74 -3.32 -22.47
C ARG A 158 5.95 -4.24 -22.35
N GLU A 159 5.84 -5.29 -21.55
CA GLU A 159 6.90 -6.28 -21.41
C GLU A 159 7.10 -7.07 -22.71
N GLY A 160 6.01 -7.53 -23.34
CA GLY A 160 6.08 -8.23 -24.62
C GLY A 160 6.66 -7.40 -25.76
N GLU A 161 6.30 -6.11 -25.85
CA GLU A 161 6.84 -5.18 -26.86
C GLU A 161 8.36 -5.01 -26.71
N ARG A 162 8.86 -4.86 -25.48
CA ARG A 162 10.32 -4.75 -25.21
C ARG A 162 11.09 -6.02 -25.55
N ASP A 163 10.51 -7.18 -25.24
CA ASP A 163 11.14 -8.46 -25.54
C ASP A 163 11.25 -8.67 -27.07
N SER A 164 10.25 -8.25 -27.84
CA SER A 164 10.32 -8.28 -29.32
C SER A 164 11.36 -7.32 -29.89
N GLU A 165 11.39 -6.05 -29.44
CA GLU A 165 12.38 -5.05 -29.90
C GLU A 165 13.82 -5.48 -29.59
N SER A 166 14.03 -6.16 -28.47
CA SER A 166 15.33 -6.70 -28.09
C SER A 166 15.74 -7.85 -29.02
N ASN A 167 14.86 -8.79 -29.33
CA ASN A 167 15.18 -9.93 -30.19
C ASN A 167 15.53 -9.51 -31.63
N GLU A 168 14.83 -8.52 -32.19
CA GLU A 168 15.11 -8.02 -33.55
C GLU A 168 16.49 -7.36 -33.69
N ARG A 169 17.08 -6.88 -32.58
CA ARG A 169 18.44 -6.33 -32.55
C ARG A 169 19.55 -7.37 -32.51
N PHE A 170 19.29 -8.65 -32.31
CA PHE A 170 20.37 -9.65 -32.24
C PHE A 170 20.52 -10.51 -33.50
N GLU A 171 19.75 -10.24 -34.56
CA GLU A 171 19.79 -11.00 -35.83
C GLU A 171 20.64 -10.34 -36.95
N TRP A 172 21.76 -9.68 -36.62
CA TRP A 172 22.69 -9.11 -37.62
C TRP A 172 23.97 -9.94 -37.83
#